data_AF-A0A6J2YPW4-F1
#
_entry.id   AF-A0A6J2YPW4-F1
#
_cell.length_a   1.000
_cell.length_b   1.000
_cell.length_c   1.000
_cell.angle_alpha   90.00
_cell.angle_beta   90.00
_cell.angle_gamma   90.00
#
_symmetry.space_group_name_H-M   'P 1'
#
loop_
_entity.id
_entity.type
_entity.pdbx_description
1 polymer ?
#
loop_
_entity_poly.entity_id
_entity_poly.type
_entity_poly.pdbx_seq_one_letter_code
_entity_poly.pdbx_strand_id
1 'polypeptide(L)'
;MKVFLIISCFAVGVLQIKAAPLNEEQKEKLASYHKHCLAESKVDEALVKEAKKGQISEDPAFKIYLNCFSQKIGFQDAKGVIQKDVFEQKIGKIVDDATLLEKIVNQCAVQQDNPVETSFYIEKCLHQVAPNIEIFKVNPDVVYVPNEKAQEAYIIHKDCALQFNHDEQEIDERRKKGTLFDNNKYRDYFFCFSKRQGFQNEDGQINRDGLINNVNQVVEDKAVIDRIVEKCNVQQDTAENTAFFLSKCLQENLPVYVELFPRDIPVPDEEAKQIIKNGRECLQETGVNRELVQKTRNGIFVEDPTLKEFAFCMGKKAGFINEAGDVQIDVLRKNTLKLIKDPVVVEKLVKLCGVKKETPQETSFYASKCFSKNSPGRLSITQFGALSSAQQAKASKLIKECFQESSVPNELVLKARKGNFSDDPLLKQYFLCVSTKAGVLSEAGEFNNDVIINDLTEIFNADEANSLVKKCAVKRGSPTETAFESFRCFYQNAPEVVPLF
;
A
#
# COMPACT_ATOMS: atom_id res chain seq x y z
N MET A 1 -0.70 -16.46 59.77
CA MET A 1 0.71 -16.44 60.19
C MET A 1 1.58 -16.26 58.95
N LYS A 2 2.28 -15.11 58.85
CA LYS A 2 3.48 -14.79 58.01
C LYS A 2 3.32 -14.95 56.47
N VAL A 3 3.20 -13.91 55.64
CA VAL A 3 4.14 -12.81 55.29
C VAL A 3 5.58 -13.27 55.06
N PHE A 4 6.03 -13.22 53.78
CA PHE A 4 7.38 -12.95 53.24
C PHE A 4 7.20 -12.85 51.69
N LEU A 5 7.78 -11.97 50.89
CA LEU A 5 8.49 -10.70 51.02
C LEU A 5 8.51 -10.11 49.58
N ILE A 6 8.54 -8.78 49.51
CA ILE A 6 8.64 -7.93 48.31
C ILE A 6 10.07 -8.03 47.73
N ILE A 7 10.24 -7.83 46.40
CA ILE A 7 11.19 -6.89 45.74
C ILE A 7 11.61 -7.34 44.32
N SER A 8 11.32 -6.44 43.36
CA SER A 8 12.12 -6.08 42.16
C SER A 8 12.26 -7.06 40.99
N CYS A 9 11.75 -6.67 39.81
CA CYS A 9 12.58 -6.22 38.67
C CYS A 9 11.77 -5.99 37.39
N PHE A 10 12.00 -4.81 36.78
CA PHE A 10 11.91 -4.47 35.36
C PHE A 10 10.56 -4.46 34.60
N ALA A 11 10.29 -3.25 34.11
CA ALA A 11 9.54 -2.95 32.91
C ALA A 11 9.83 -3.92 31.74
N VAL A 12 8.76 -4.52 31.22
CA VAL A 12 8.55 -4.80 29.79
C VAL A 12 7.06 -4.53 29.61
N GLY A 13 6.64 -3.42 29.01
CA GLY A 13 6.87 -3.15 27.60
C GLY A 13 5.80 -3.89 26.80
N VAL A 14 4.66 -3.22 26.58
CA VAL A 14 3.70 -3.46 25.48
C VAL A 14 3.53 -4.93 25.07
N LEU A 15 2.63 -5.65 25.73
CA LEU A 15 2.07 -6.86 25.12
C LEU A 15 1.05 -6.43 24.08
N GLN A 16 1.53 -6.25 22.85
CA GLN A 16 0.70 -6.42 21.66
C GLN A 16 0.28 -7.88 21.62
N ILE A 17 -0.95 -8.17 22.04
CA ILE A 17 -1.53 -9.50 21.89
C ILE A 17 -2.26 -9.47 20.55
N LYS A 18 -1.58 -10.03 19.54
CA LYS A 18 -2.26 -10.49 18.33
C LYS A 18 -3.24 -11.57 18.79
N ALA A 19 -4.52 -11.38 18.52
CA ALA A 19 -5.48 -12.49 18.55
C ALA A 19 -4.86 -13.67 17.82
N ALA A 20 -4.85 -14.84 18.45
CA ALA A 20 -4.29 -16.03 17.82
C ALA A 20 -5.20 -16.37 16.63
N PRO A 21 -4.71 -16.28 15.37
CA PRO A 21 -5.54 -16.66 14.24
C PRO A 21 -5.96 -18.12 14.39
N LEU A 22 -7.21 -18.44 14.02
CA LEU A 22 -7.69 -19.82 13.98
C LEU A 22 -6.66 -20.71 13.28
N ASN A 23 -6.37 -21.89 13.84
CA ASN A 23 -5.47 -22.83 13.18
C ASN A 23 -6.16 -23.45 11.94
N GLU A 24 -5.39 -24.08 11.06
CA GLU A 24 -5.92 -24.61 9.80
C GLU A 24 -6.98 -25.70 10.03
N GLU A 25 -6.83 -26.54 11.05
CA GLU A 25 -7.82 -27.56 11.42
C GLU A 25 -9.18 -26.93 11.81
N GLN A 26 -9.15 -25.86 12.60
CA GLN A 26 -10.35 -25.12 13.00
C GLN A 26 -11.04 -24.48 11.79
N LYS A 27 -10.25 -23.90 10.87
CA LYS A 27 -10.78 -23.30 9.63
C LYS A 27 -11.44 -24.35 8.75
N GLU A 28 -10.80 -25.50 8.53
CA GLU A 28 -11.38 -26.61 7.76
C GLU A 28 -12.69 -27.11 8.38
N LYS A 29 -12.73 -27.23 9.71
CA LYS A 29 -13.93 -27.66 10.43
C LYS A 29 -15.08 -26.68 10.27
N LEU A 30 -14.82 -25.38 10.41
CA LEU A 30 -15.83 -24.33 10.20
C LEU A 30 -16.31 -24.27 8.74
N ALA A 31 -15.41 -24.45 7.77
CA ALA A 31 -15.76 -24.54 6.35
C ALA A 31 -16.67 -25.75 6.06
N SER A 32 -16.39 -26.90 6.69
CA SER A 32 -17.23 -28.09 6.62
C SER A 32 -18.62 -27.85 7.20
N TYR A 33 -18.70 -27.21 8.38
CA TYR A 33 -19.98 -26.84 8.99
C TYR A 33 -20.77 -25.87 8.13
N HIS A 34 -20.11 -24.85 7.58
CA HIS A 34 -20.72 -23.88 6.67
C HIS A 34 -21.36 -24.57 5.47
N LYS A 35 -20.59 -25.43 4.77
CA LYS A 35 -21.08 -26.20 3.62
C LYS A 35 -22.28 -27.06 3.95
N HIS A 36 -22.25 -27.74 5.10
CA HIS A 36 -23.38 -28.55 5.55
C HIS A 36 -24.62 -27.70 5.83
N CYS A 37 -24.47 -26.60 6.56
CA CYS A 37 -25.60 -25.77 6.96
C CYS A 37 -26.20 -25.00 5.78
N LEU A 38 -25.42 -24.65 4.75
CA LEU A 38 -25.96 -24.13 3.49
C LEU A 38 -26.89 -25.16 2.81
N ALA A 39 -26.45 -26.42 2.73
CA ALA A 39 -27.25 -27.48 2.12
C ALA A 39 -28.53 -27.80 2.91
N GLU A 40 -28.44 -27.79 4.25
CA GLU A 40 -29.57 -28.09 5.13
C GLU A 40 -30.62 -26.98 5.14
N SER A 41 -30.17 -25.73 5.30
CA SER A 41 -31.06 -24.57 5.37
C SER A 41 -31.63 -24.14 4.02
N LYS A 42 -30.90 -24.43 2.92
CA LYS A 42 -31.16 -23.89 1.58
C LYS A 42 -31.15 -22.35 1.55
N VAL A 43 -30.44 -21.72 2.49
CA VAL A 43 -30.27 -20.26 2.52
C VAL A 43 -29.49 -19.80 1.28
N ASP A 44 -29.83 -18.62 0.78
CA ASP A 44 -28.98 -17.93 -0.18
C ASP A 44 -27.64 -17.56 0.49
N GLU A 45 -26.54 -18.02 -0.10
CA GLU A 45 -25.20 -17.73 0.40
C GLU A 45 -24.91 -16.22 0.47
N ALA A 46 -25.60 -15.40 -0.34
CA ALA A 46 -25.53 -13.95 -0.25
C ALA A 46 -25.94 -13.43 1.14
N LEU A 47 -27.04 -13.93 1.71
CA LEU A 47 -27.51 -13.54 3.05
C LEU A 47 -26.50 -13.90 4.14
N VAL A 48 -25.80 -15.04 3.99
CA VAL A 48 -24.74 -15.45 4.91
C VAL A 48 -23.50 -14.55 4.80
N LYS A 49 -23.17 -14.08 3.60
CA LYS A 49 -22.07 -13.14 3.37
C LYS A 49 -22.41 -11.74 3.91
N GLU A 50 -23.64 -11.28 3.71
CA GLU A 50 -24.15 -10.01 4.22
C GLU A 50 -24.20 -9.96 5.74
N ALA A 51 -24.55 -11.09 6.38
CA ALA A 51 -24.58 -11.19 7.83
C ALA A 51 -23.24 -10.84 8.48
N LYS A 52 -22.11 -11.27 7.89
CA LYS A 52 -20.76 -10.93 8.38
C LYS A 52 -20.46 -9.42 8.32
N LYS A 53 -21.20 -8.66 7.49
CA LYS A 53 -21.11 -7.20 7.38
C LYS A 53 -22.07 -6.49 8.35
N GLY A 54 -22.71 -7.23 9.26
CA GLY A 54 -23.73 -6.74 10.18
C GLY A 54 -25.12 -6.58 9.55
N GLN A 55 -25.31 -6.98 8.28
CA GLN A 55 -26.61 -6.97 7.62
C GLN A 55 -27.36 -8.28 7.93
N ILE A 56 -28.04 -8.30 9.07
CA ILE A 56 -28.72 -9.50 9.57
C ILE A 56 -30.13 -9.61 8.97
N SER A 57 -30.32 -10.56 8.06
CA SER A 57 -31.61 -10.85 7.44
C SER A 57 -32.57 -11.56 8.41
N GLU A 58 -33.87 -11.26 8.32
CA GLU A 58 -34.95 -11.99 9.01
C GLU A 58 -35.40 -13.25 8.24
N ASP A 59 -34.76 -13.56 7.12
CA ASP A 59 -35.11 -14.69 6.27
C ASP A 59 -35.14 -16.02 7.08
N PRO A 60 -36.23 -16.81 6.99
CA PRO A 60 -36.34 -18.06 7.74
C PRO A 60 -35.24 -19.08 7.44
N ALA A 61 -34.78 -19.18 6.19
CA ALA A 61 -33.69 -20.09 5.83
C ALA A 61 -32.37 -19.61 6.43
N PHE A 62 -32.13 -18.30 6.50
CA PHE A 62 -30.97 -17.75 7.18
C PHE A 62 -30.98 -18.04 8.69
N LYS A 63 -32.12 -17.92 9.36
CA LYS A 63 -32.23 -18.32 10.78
C LYS A 63 -31.98 -19.82 11.00
N ILE A 64 -32.46 -20.67 10.09
CA ILE A 64 -32.20 -22.12 10.11
C ILE A 64 -30.70 -22.40 9.91
N TYR A 65 -30.05 -21.67 9.01
CA TYR A 65 -28.60 -21.75 8.81
C TYR A 65 -27.84 -21.45 10.11
N LEU A 66 -28.17 -20.34 10.79
CA LEU A 66 -27.56 -19.96 12.06
C LEU A 66 -27.78 -21.02 13.15
N ASN A 67 -28.97 -21.59 13.22
CA ASN A 67 -29.27 -22.66 14.17
C ASN A 67 -28.41 -23.90 13.95
N CYS A 68 -28.35 -24.39 12.70
CA CYS A 68 -27.50 -25.51 12.31
C CYS A 68 -26.04 -25.24 12.68
N PHE A 69 -25.54 -24.04 12.36
CA PHE A 69 -24.15 -23.68 12.60
C PHE A 69 -23.85 -23.60 14.11
N SER A 70 -24.72 -22.93 14.87
CA SER A 70 -24.65 -22.80 16.33
C SER A 70 -24.62 -24.15 17.05
N GLN A 71 -25.43 -25.11 16.60
CA GLN A 71 -25.42 -26.48 17.12
C GLN A 71 -24.13 -27.23 16.78
N LYS A 72 -23.62 -27.12 15.55
CA LYS A 72 -22.37 -27.80 15.13
C LYS A 72 -21.15 -27.26 15.84
N ILE A 73 -21.12 -25.95 16.13
CA ILE A 73 -20.07 -25.36 16.96
C ILE A 73 -20.32 -25.56 18.45
N GLY A 74 -21.43 -26.21 18.85
CA GLY A 74 -21.70 -26.57 20.24
C GLY A 74 -22.07 -25.41 21.14
N PHE A 75 -22.52 -24.28 20.59
CA PHE A 75 -23.02 -23.16 21.39
C PHE A 75 -24.36 -23.47 22.04
N GLN A 76 -25.19 -24.28 21.37
CA GLN A 76 -26.46 -24.75 21.91
C GLN A 76 -26.72 -26.19 21.52
N ASP A 77 -27.58 -26.87 22.27
CA ASP A 77 -28.09 -28.20 21.93
C ASP A 77 -29.31 -28.15 20.98
N ALA A 78 -29.89 -29.32 20.70
CA ALA A 78 -31.09 -29.43 19.85
C ALA A 78 -32.34 -28.74 20.41
N LYS A 79 -32.36 -28.43 21.72
CA LYS A 79 -33.45 -27.75 22.41
C LYS A 79 -33.19 -26.24 22.58
N GLY A 80 -32.05 -25.74 22.11
CA GLY A 80 -31.66 -24.34 22.24
C GLY A 80 -31.04 -24.01 23.60
N VAL A 81 -30.70 -25.03 24.40
CA VAL A 81 -30.01 -24.80 25.68
C VAL A 81 -28.57 -24.42 25.38
N ILE A 82 -28.22 -23.18 25.73
CA ILE A 82 -26.88 -22.62 25.50
C ILE A 82 -25.86 -23.29 26.41
N GLN A 83 -24.80 -23.81 25.82
CA GLN A 83 -23.63 -24.35 26.51
C GLN A 83 -22.69 -23.20 26.86
N LYS A 84 -23.00 -22.46 27.94
CA LYS A 84 -22.30 -21.21 28.30
C LYS A 84 -20.79 -21.37 28.40
N ASP A 85 -20.31 -22.43 29.03
CA ASP A 85 -18.86 -22.70 29.16
C ASP A 85 -18.19 -22.89 27.78
N VAL A 86 -18.88 -23.55 26.84
CA VAL A 86 -18.39 -23.75 25.47
C VAL A 86 -18.42 -22.43 24.68
N PHE A 87 -19.47 -21.64 24.86
CA PHE A 87 -19.61 -20.32 24.26
C PHE A 87 -18.47 -19.39 24.72
N GLU A 88 -18.27 -19.27 26.04
CA GLU A 88 -17.20 -18.48 26.65
C GLU A 88 -15.82 -18.96 26.20
N GLN A 89 -15.55 -20.27 26.27
CA GLN A 89 -14.26 -20.82 25.86
C GLN A 89 -13.93 -20.52 24.39
N LYS A 90 -14.91 -20.59 23.49
CA LYS A 90 -14.70 -20.40 22.05
C LYS A 90 -14.64 -18.93 21.66
N ILE A 91 -15.49 -18.08 22.25
CA ILE A 91 -15.41 -16.64 22.05
C ILE A 91 -14.14 -16.08 22.67
N GLY A 92 -13.69 -16.59 23.82
CA GLY A 92 -12.42 -16.19 24.46
C GLY A 92 -11.16 -16.58 23.69
N LYS A 93 -11.26 -17.42 22.65
CA LYS A 93 -10.16 -17.65 21.68
C LYS A 93 -10.08 -16.57 20.59
N ILE A 94 -11.12 -15.75 20.48
CA ILE A 94 -11.29 -14.71 19.45
C ILE A 94 -11.24 -13.31 20.11
N VAL A 95 -11.67 -13.21 21.37
CA VAL A 95 -11.76 -11.99 22.15
C VAL A 95 -10.79 -12.07 23.33
N ASP A 96 -9.65 -11.41 23.21
CA ASP A 96 -8.62 -11.37 24.25
C ASP A 96 -8.93 -10.34 25.36
N ASP A 97 -9.88 -9.41 25.11
CA ASP A 97 -10.37 -8.46 26.11
C ASP A 97 -11.33 -9.18 27.07
N ALA A 98 -10.84 -9.48 28.27
CA ALA A 98 -11.62 -10.14 29.32
C ALA A 98 -12.92 -9.38 29.69
N THR A 99 -12.91 -8.04 29.64
CA THR A 99 -14.08 -7.21 29.96
C THR A 99 -15.12 -7.32 28.85
N LEU A 100 -14.68 -7.29 27.60
CA LEU A 100 -15.57 -7.48 26.44
C LEU A 100 -16.10 -8.92 26.38
N LEU A 101 -15.27 -9.92 26.67
CA LEU A 101 -15.68 -11.32 26.76
C LEU A 101 -16.76 -11.52 27.82
N GLU A 102 -16.55 -11.01 29.03
CA GLU A 102 -17.54 -11.04 30.11
C GLU A 102 -18.84 -10.39 29.68
N LYS A 103 -18.76 -9.22 29.03
CA LYS A 103 -19.94 -8.52 28.50
C LYS A 103 -20.68 -9.35 27.44
N ILE A 104 -19.96 -9.97 26.51
CA ILE A 104 -20.54 -10.84 25.46
C ILE A 104 -21.24 -12.05 26.09
N VAL A 105 -20.59 -12.73 27.03
CA VAL A 105 -21.17 -13.91 27.70
C VAL A 105 -22.43 -13.51 28.47
N ASN A 106 -22.39 -12.40 29.20
CA ASN A 106 -23.53 -11.94 30.00
C ASN A 106 -24.71 -11.44 29.16
N GLN A 107 -24.44 -10.77 28.03
CA GLN A 107 -25.49 -10.14 27.22
C GLN A 107 -25.99 -11.03 26.08
N CYS A 108 -25.14 -11.85 25.47
CA CYS A 108 -25.47 -12.56 24.24
C CYS A 108 -25.77 -14.04 24.45
N ALA A 109 -25.26 -14.68 25.50
CA ALA A 109 -25.57 -16.09 25.81
C ALA A 109 -26.93 -16.23 26.51
N VAL A 110 -28.00 -15.76 25.86
CA VAL A 110 -29.37 -15.73 26.38
C VAL A 110 -30.27 -16.65 25.55
N GLN A 111 -30.80 -17.69 26.18
CA GLN A 111 -31.74 -18.62 25.56
C GLN A 111 -33.06 -17.91 25.23
N GLN A 112 -33.58 -18.17 24.03
CA GLN A 112 -34.85 -17.63 23.55
C GLN A 112 -35.92 -18.74 23.49
N ASP A 113 -37.10 -18.40 22.97
CA ASP A 113 -38.28 -19.28 22.89
C ASP A 113 -38.02 -20.63 22.21
N ASN A 114 -37.08 -20.66 21.26
CA ASN A 114 -36.72 -21.88 20.53
C ASN A 114 -35.25 -21.82 20.05
N PRO A 115 -34.67 -22.95 19.57
CA PRO A 115 -33.27 -23.01 19.15
C PRO A 115 -32.92 -22.04 18.01
N VAL A 116 -33.87 -21.82 17.09
CA VAL A 116 -33.68 -20.95 15.93
C VAL A 116 -33.56 -19.50 16.39
N GLU A 117 -34.51 -19.03 17.20
CA GLU A 117 -34.45 -17.67 17.75
C GLU A 117 -33.26 -17.48 18.71
N THR A 118 -32.83 -18.53 19.41
CA THR A 118 -31.65 -18.47 20.28
C THR A 118 -30.38 -18.19 19.47
N SER A 119 -30.15 -18.94 18.39
CA SER A 119 -29.00 -18.69 17.50
C SER A 119 -29.07 -17.33 16.80
N PHE A 120 -30.26 -16.91 16.40
CA PHE A 120 -30.47 -15.63 15.74
C PHE A 120 -30.22 -14.44 16.68
N TYR A 121 -30.67 -14.55 17.93
CA TYR A 121 -30.41 -13.56 18.96
C TYR A 121 -28.92 -13.45 19.27
N ILE A 122 -28.22 -14.57 19.44
CA ILE A 122 -26.76 -14.60 19.65
C ILE A 122 -26.05 -13.83 18.54
N GLU A 123 -26.38 -14.10 17.28
CA GLU A 123 -25.75 -13.46 16.12
C GLU A 123 -25.97 -11.93 16.12
N LYS A 124 -27.22 -11.49 16.34
CA LYS A 124 -27.55 -10.05 16.43
C LYS A 124 -26.85 -9.37 17.60
N CYS A 125 -26.86 -10.02 18.76
CA CYS A 125 -26.24 -9.47 19.97
C CYS A 125 -24.73 -9.35 19.80
N LEU A 126 -24.06 -10.36 19.24
CA LEU A 126 -22.63 -10.31 18.98
C LEU A 126 -22.26 -9.14 18.06
N HIS A 127 -23.03 -8.90 16.99
CA HIS A 127 -22.83 -7.74 16.12
C HIS A 127 -23.08 -6.39 16.81
N GLN A 128 -23.97 -6.34 17.81
CA GLN A 128 -24.26 -5.11 18.56
C GLN A 128 -23.22 -4.83 19.66
N VAL A 129 -22.85 -5.87 20.42
CA VAL A 129 -21.94 -5.77 21.57
C VAL A 129 -20.48 -5.73 21.14
N ALA A 130 -20.15 -6.44 20.06
CA ALA A 130 -18.78 -6.66 19.63
C ALA A 130 -18.64 -6.58 18.09
N PRO A 131 -19.01 -5.45 17.44
CA PRO A 131 -18.99 -5.30 15.98
C PRO A 131 -17.61 -5.49 15.34
N ASN A 132 -16.53 -5.38 16.12
CA ASN A 132 -15.16 -5.35 15.64
C ASN A 132 -14.36 -6.64 15.93
N ILE A 133 -15.02 -7.73 16.37
CA ILE A 133 -14.32 -9.00 16.64
C ILE A 133 -13.83 -9.64 15.34
N GLU A 134 -12.70 -10.35 15.41
CA GLU A 134 -11.96 -10.83 14.23
C GLU A 134 -12.79 -11.71 13.29
N ILE A 135 -13.75 -12.47 13.80
CA ILE A 135 -14.63 -13.31 12.97
C ILE A 135 -15.65 -12.52 12.13
N PHE A 136 -15.98 -11.29 12.52
CA PHE A 136 -16.81 -10.36 11.74
C PHE A 136 -15.98 -9.40 10.89
N LYS A 137 -14.66 -9.40 11.08
CA LYS A 137 -13.75 -8.88 10.07
C LYS A 137 -13.81 -9.85 8.88
N VAL A 138 -14.85 -9.72 8.06
CA VAL A 138 -14.72 -9.99 6.62
C VAL A 138 -13.41 -9.32 6.22
N ASN A 139 -12.58 -9.94 5.37
CA ASN A 139 -11.57 -9.16 4.65
C ASN A 139 -12.37 -8.03 4.02
N PRO A 140 -12.29 -6.82 4.60
CA PRO A 140 -13.30 -5.83 4.32
C PRO A 140 -13.17 -5.55 2.83
N ASP A 141 -14.30 -5.38 2.13
CA ASP A 141 -14.25 -5.21 0.68
C ASP A 141 -13.20 -4.13 0.39
N VAL A 142 -12.16 -4.52 -0.36
CA VAL A 142 -11.04 -3.61 -0.60
C VAL A 142 -11.57 -2.58 -1.59
N VAL A 143 -11.90 -1.41 -1.07
CA VAL A 143 -12.31 -0.29 -1.91
C VAL A 143 -11.03 0.39 -2.37
N TYR A 144 -10.71 0.18 -3.64
CA TYR A 144 -9.62 0.88 -4.30
C TYR A 144 -10.07 2.31 -4.57
N VAL A 145 -9.37 3.26 -3.96
CA VAL A 145 -9.52 4.66 -4.29
C VAL A 145 -9.08 4.84 -5.75
N PRO A 146 -9.82 5.61 -6.59
CA PRO A 146 -9.38 5.90 -7.96
C PRO A 146 -7.92 6.36 -7.97
N ASN A 147 -7.10 5.83 -8.90
CA ASN A 147 -5.65 5.95 -8.77
C ASN A 147 -5.16 7.41 -8.77
N GLU A 148 -5.89 8.34 -9.38
CA GLU A 148 -5.58 9.78 -9.29
C GLU A 148 -5.57 10.29 -7.84
N LYS A 149 -6.61 9.99 -7.07
CA LYS A 149 -6.71 10.37 -5.65
C LYS A 149 -5.76 9.56 -4.78
N ALA A 150 -5.60 8.27 -5.07
CA ALA A 150 -4.63 7.43 -4.37
C ALA A 150 -3.19 7.94 -4.56
N GLN A 151 -2.89 8.42 -5.75
CA GLN A 151 -1.59 8.99 -6.10
C GLN A 151 -1.36 10.35 -5.44
N GLU A 152 -2.38 11.21 -5.41
CA GLU A 152 -2.34 12.47 -4.64
C GLU A 152 -2.10 12.21 -3.16
N ALA A 153 -2.85 11.27 -2.57
CA ALA A 153 -2.63 10.82 -1.19
C ALA A 153 -1.22 10.28 -0.98
N TYR A 154 -0.69 9.51 -1.93
CA TYR A 154 0.68 8.98 -1.84
C TYR A 154 1.75 10.08 -1.91
N ILE A 155 1.56 11.13 -2.70
CA ILE A 155 2.46 12.29 -2.74
C ILE A 155 2.41 13.03 -1.39
N ILE A 156 1.21 13.26 -0.85
CA ILE A 156 1.01 13.88 0.46
C ILE A 156 1.70 13.05 1.55
N HIS A 157 1.53 11.72 1.52
CA HIS A 157 2.21 10.79 2.41
C HIS A 157 3.74 11.00 2.41
N LYS A 158 4.35 11.03 1.22
CA LYS A 158 5.79 11.24 1.05
C LYS A 158 6.26 12.57 1.60
N ASP A 159 5.57 13.64 1.23
CA ASP A 159 5.92 14.99 1.66
C ASP A 159 5.82 15.12 3.18
N CYS A 160 4.74 14.60 3.79
CA CYS A 160 4.55 14.65 5.23
C CYS A 160 5.58 13.78 5.97
N ALA A 161 5.89 12.59 5.48
CA ALA A 161 6.94 11.75 6.05
C ALA A 161 8.30 12.48 6.01
N LEU A 162 8.62 13.10 4.87
CA LEU A 162 9.85 13.86 4.68
C LEU A 162 9.93 15.07 5.62
N GLN A 163 8.85 15.85 5.73
CA GLN A 163 8.78 17.05 6.56
C GLN A 163 9.16 16.78 8.02
N PHE A 164 8.78 15.63 8.56
CA PHE A 164 9.05 15.23 9.95
C PHE A 164 10.17 14.19 10.07
N ASN A 165 10.99 14.04 9.02
CA ASN A 165 12.13 13.12 8.97
C ASN A 165 11.77 11.69 9.39
N HIS A 166 10.60 11.23 8.95
CA HIS A 166 10.16 9.85 9.12
C HIS A 166 10.58 9.00 7.92
N ASP A 167 10.92 7.75 8.22
CA ASP A 167 11.17 6.74 7.20
C ASP A 167 9.82 6.33 6.57
N GLU A 168 9.59 6.72 5.31
CA GLU A 168 8.39 6.39 4.53
C GLU A 168 8.10 4.89 4.57
N GLN A 169 9.14 4.06 4.39
CA GLN A 169 9.01 2.61 4.36
C GLN A 169 8.60 2.06 5.74
N GLU A 170 9.13 2.64 6.82
CA GLU A 170 8.71 2.27 8.18
C GLU A 170 7.23 2.59 8.41
N ILE A 171 6.76 3.78 8.00
CA ILE A 171 5.33 4.15 8.12
C ILE A 171 4.47 3.17 7.34
N ASP A 172 4.85 2.86 6.10
CA ASP A 172 4.09 1.98 5.22
C ASP A 172 4.02 0.55 5.76
N GLU A 173 5.14 0.02 6.28
CA GLU A 173 5.17 -1.29 6.92
C GLU A 173 4.29 -1.33 8.18
N ARG A 174 4.35 -0.31 9.02
CA ARG A 174 3.53 -0.22 10.24
C ARG A 174 2.05 -0.11 9.89
N ARG A 175 1.70 0.69 8.88
CA ARG A 175 0.33 0.81 8.38
C ARG A 175 -0.19 -0.54 7.88
N LYS A 176 0.59 -1.25 7.06
CA LYS A 176 0.25 -2.60 6.57
C LYS A 176 0.06 -3.61 7.71
N LYS A 177 0.80 -3.45 8.81
CA LYS A 177 0.69 -4.28 10.03
C LYS A 177 -0.37 -3.79 11.03
N GLY A 178 -1.04 -2.66 10.76
CA GLY A 178 -2.00 -2.01 11.66
C GLY A 178 -1.39 -1.33 12.90
N THR A 179 -0.06 -1.34 13.07
CA THR A 179 0.61 -0.86 14.29
C THR A 179 0.99 0.62 14.26
N LEU A 180 0.70 1.32 13.15
CA LEU A 180 1.01 2.74 13.02
C LEU A 180 0.24 3.59 14.05
N PHE A 181 -1.00 3.20 14.34
CA PHE A 181 -1.94 3.92 15.21
C PHE A 181 -1.75 3.68 16.71
N ASP A 182 -0.66 2.99 17.09
CA ASP A 182 -0.27 2.80 18.49
C ASP A 182 1.00 3.60 18.85
N ASN A 183 1.57 4.31 17.88
CA ASN A 183 2.84 5.02 18.05
C ASN A 183 2.66 6.54 17.92
N ASN A 184 2.77 7.22 19.05
CA ASN A 184 2.65 8.68 19.16
C ASN A 184 3.69 9.46 18.35
N LYS A 185 4.78 8.81 17.91
CA LYS A 185 5.82 9.41 17.06
C LYS A 185 5.26 10.00 15.75
N TYR A 186 4.15 9.46 15.24
CA TYR A 186 3.63 9.81 13.91
C TYR A 186 2.50 10.84 13.93
N ARG A 187 2.19 11.45 15.08
CA ARG A 187 1.06 12.40 15.21
C ARG A 187 1.19 13.61 14.29
N ASP A 188 2.39 14.17 14.16
CA ASP A 188 2.67 15.29 13.24
C ASP A 188 2.45 14.89 11.77
N TYR A 189 2.87 13.66 11.41
CA TYR A 189 2.59 13.07 10.10
C TYR A 189 1.08 12.94 9.86
N PHE A 190 0.33 12.41 10.83
CA PHE A 190 -1.13 12.28 10.71
C PHE A 190 -1.80 13.64 10.56
N PHE A 191 -1.35 14.67 11.28
CA PHE A 191 -1.90 16.01 11.14
C PHE A 191 -1.64 16.59 9.76
N CYS A 192 -0.38 16.54 9.28
CA CYS A 192 -0.04 16.98 7.94
C CYS A 192 -0.87 16.27 6.86
N PHE A 193 -1.02 14.95 7.00
CA PHE A 193 -1.79 14.14 6.07
C PHE A 193 -3.29 14.48 6.11
N SER A 194 -3.88 14.50 7.30
CA SER A 194 -5.29 14.81 7.58
C SER A 194 -5.68 16.18 7.01
N LYS A 195 -4.85 17.20 7.26
CA LYS A 195 -5.05 18.56 6.76
C LYS A 195 -5.06 18.61 5.23
N ARG A 196 -4.05 18.02 4.59
CA ARG A 196 -3.92 18.03 3.12
C ARG A 196 -4.96 17.15 2.41
N GLN A 197 -5.54 16.17 3.10
CA GLN A 197 -6.68 15.37 2.63
C GLN A 197 -8.04 16.03 2.91
N GLY A 198 -8.05 17.19 3.57
CA GLY A 198 -9.26 17.95 3.88
C GLY A 198 -10.08 17.41 5.06
N PHE A 199 -9.53 16.51 5.88
CA PHE A 199 -10.19 16.04 7.11
C PHE A 199 -10.09 17.07 8.25
N GLN A 200 -9.06 17.92 8.24
CA GLN A 200 -8.88 19.01 9.20
C GLN A 200 -8.60 20.33 8.49
N ASN A 201 -9.02 21.41 9.13
CA ASN A 201 -8.71 22.79 8.74
C ASN A 201 -7.28 23.18 9.17
N GLU A 202 -6.80 24.33 8.70
CA GLU A 202 -5.47 24.88 9.08
C GLU A 202 -5.34 25.15 10.58
N ASP A 203 -6.44 25.42 11.28
CA ASP A 203 -6.48 25.62 12.73
C ASP A 203 -6.50 24.31 13.54
N GLY A 204 -6.49 23.17 12.87
CA GLY A 204 -6.49 21.85 13.50
C GLY A 204 -7.87 21.31 13.88
N GLN A 205 -8.95 22.05 13.62
CA GLN A 205 -10.31 21.55 13.83
C GLN A 205 -10.71 20.56 12.74
N ILE A 206 -11.54 19.57 13.09
CA ILE A 206 -12.10 18.64 12.09
C ILE A 206 -12.97 19.41 11.09
N ASN A 207 -12.67 19.28 9.80
CA ASN A 207 -13.53 19.73 8.73
C ASN A 207 -14.66 18.70 8.55
N ARG A 208 -15.81 18.94 9.17
CA ARG A 208 -16.94 18.00 9.16
C ARG A 208 -17.42 17.68 7.74
N ASP A 209 -17.51 18.67 6.86
CA ASP A 209 -17.92 18.45 5.47
C ASP A 209 -16.86 17.66 4.70
N GLY A 210 -15.59 17.95 4.94
CA GLY A 210 -14.47 17.16 4.42
C GLY A 210 -14.49 15.70 4.88
N LEU A 211 -14.80 15.46 6.16
CA LEU A 211 -14.97 14.11 6.71
C LEU A 211 -16.11 13.35 6.00
N ILE A 212 -17.28 13.96 5.90
CA ILE A 212 -18.45 13.37 5.20
C ILE A 212 -18.08 13.07 3.74
N ASN A 213 -17.50 14.03 3.04
CA ASN A 213 -17.13 13.89 1.64
C ASN A 213 -16.10 12.79 1.40
N ASN A 214 -15.20 12.55 2.35
CA ASN A 214 -14.22 11.46 2.25
C ASN A 214 -14.85 10.08 2.57
N VAL A 215 -15.70 9.97 3.60
CA VAL A 215 -16.39 8.71 3.93
C VAL A 215 -17.35 8.31 2.81
N ASN A 216 -18.09 9.26 2.23
CA ASN A 216 -19.01 9.04 1.11
C ASN A 216 -18.33 8.48 -0.16
N GLN A 217 -17.01 8.61 -0.31
CA GLN A 217 -16.30 8.06 -1.46
C GLN A 217 -16.11 6.55 -1.39
N VAL A 218 -16.25 5.97 -0.19
CA VAL A 218 -15.94 4.56 0.07
C VAL A 218 -17.07 3.81 0.77
N VAL A 219 -18.07 4.53 1.29
CA VAL A 219 -19.30 3.99 1.88
C VAL A 219 -20.50 4.62 1.19
N GLU A 220 -21.41 3.81 0.66
CA GLU A 220 -22.64 4.30 0.00
C GLU A 220 -23.82 4.42 0.97
N ASP A 221 -23.87 3.59 2.01
CA ASP A 221 -24.97 3.56 2.98
C ASP A 221 -24.95 4.79 3.88
N LYS A 222 -25.94 5.66 3.71
CA LYS A 222 -26.08 6.91 4.46
C LYS A 222 -26.17 6.69 5.97
N ALA A 223 -26.86 5.65 6.44
CA ALA A 223 -26.98 5.38 7.88
C ALA A 223 -25.65 4.94 8.48
N VAL A 224 -24.81 4.26 7.70
CA VAL A 224 -23.43 3.92 8.08
C VAL A 224 -22.56 5.16 8.11
N ILE A 225 -22.65 6.02 7.09
CA ILE A 225 -21.94 7.31 7.04
C ILE A 225 -22.26 8.16 8.27
N ASP A 226 -23.55 8.36 8.57
CA ASP A 226 -24.00 9.19 9.69
C ASP A 226 -23.43 8.67 11.02
N ARG A 227 -23.44 7.34 11.22
CA ARG A 227 -22.87 6.69 12.40
C ARG A 227 -21.35 6.88 12.52
N ILE A 228 -20.62 6.77 11.40
CA ILE A 228 -19.17 6.98 11.39
C ILE A 228 -18.84 8.44 11.72
N VAL A 229 -19.55 9.39 11.11
CA VAL A 229 -19.34 10.82 11.33
C VAL A 229 -19.65 11.17 12.78
N GLU A 230 -20.75 10.66 13.34
CA GLU A 230 -21.11 10.85 14.75
C GLU A 230 -20.00 10.34 15.70
N LYS A 231 -19.45 9.16 15.43
CA LYS A 231 -18.40 8.56 16.27
C LYS A 231 -17.03 9.21 16.12
N CYS A 232 -16.65 9.57 14.90
CA CYS A 232 -15.28 9.95 14.58
C CYS A 232 -15.05 11.47 14.54
N ASN A 233 -16.10 12.28 14.45
CA ASN A 233 -16.01 13.74 14.51
C ASN A 233 -15.79 14.26 15.94
N VAL A 234 -14.71 13.82 16.60
CA VAL A 234 -14.38 14.15 18.00
C VAL A 234 -13.04 14.88 18.07
N GLN A 235 -13.11 16.17 18.40
CA GLN A 235 -11.94 17.00 18.63
C GLN A 235 -11.17 16.53 19.88
N GLN A 236 -9.83 16.49 19.80
CA GLN A 236 -8.95 16.21 20.92
C GLN A 236 -8.28 17.51 21.42
N ASP A 237 -7.47 17.38 22.47
CA ASP A 237 -6.72 18.46 23.10
C ASP A 237 -5.74 19.20 22.17
N THR A 238 -5.20 18.51 21.16
CA THR A 238 -4.30 19.08 20.15
C THR A 238 -4.74 18.72 18.74
N ALA A 239 -4.27 19.47 17.74
CA ALA A 239 -4.56 19.22 16.33
C ALA A 239 -4.02 17.85 15.89
N GLU A 240 -2.84 17.48 16.39
CA GLU A 240 -2.15 16.24 16.07
C GLU A 240 -2.78 15.03 16.76
N ASN A 241 -3.22 15.17 18.02
CA ASN A 241 -4.02 14.14 18.67
C ASN A 241 -5.37 13.95 17.98
N THR A 242 -5.98 15.04 17.48
CA THR A 242 -7.23 14.99 16.71
C THR A 242 -7.04 14.23 15.41
N ALA A 243 -5.98 14.51 14.66
CA ALA A 243 -5.64 13.81 13.42
C ALA A 243 -5.43 12.32 13.63
N PHE A 244 -4.67 11.98 14.68
CA PHE A 244 -4.35 10.61 15.06
C PHE A 244 -5.60 9.84 15.48
N PHE A 245 -6.42 10.42 16.37
CA PHE A 245 -7.69 9.84 16.80
C PHE A 245 -8.63 9.63 15.62
N LEU A 246 -8.84 10.66 14.79
CA LEU A 246 -9.73 10.58 13.63
C LEU A 246 -9.30 9.45 12.68
N SER A 247 -8.00 9.36 12.38
CA SER A 247 -7.48 8.32 11.48
C SER A 247 -7.66 6.91 12.07
N LYS A 248 -7.42 6.74 13.38
CA LYS A 248 -7.66 5.47 14.09
C LYS A 248 -9.15 5.12 14.12
N CYS A 249 -10.01 6.08 14.44
CA CYS A 249 -11.46 5.89 14.49
C CYS A 249 -12.02 5.45 13.12
N LEU A 250 -11.59 6.11 12.04
CA LEU A 250 -11.99 5.75 10.68
C LEU A 250 -11.54 4.32 10.34
N GLN A 251 -10.30 3.94 10.66
CA GLN A 251 -9.82 2.58 10.46
C GLN A 251 -10.67 1.54 11.21
N GLU A 252 -11.09 1.84 12.44
CA GLU A 252 -11.83 0.93 13.29
C GLU A 252 -13.34 0.87 13.00
N ASN A 253 -13.90 1.86 12.31
CA ASN A 253 -15.35 1.98 12.10
C ASN A 253 -15.79 1.94 10.62
N LEU A 254 -14.86 2.05 9.66
CA LEU A 254 -15.19 1.84 8.25
C LEU A 254 -15.50 0.36 7.99
N PRO A 255 -16.59 0.04 7.28
CA PRO A 255 -16.95 -1.35 6.92
C PRO A 255 -16.06 -1.92 5.80
N VAL A 256 -15.16 -1.10 5.25
CA VAL A 256 -14.29 -1.39 4.10
C VAL A 256 -12.84 -1.08 4.46
N TYR A 257 -11.89 -1.82 3.89
CA TYR A 257 -10.49 -1.40 3.94
C TYR A 257 -10.23 -0.51 2.74
N VAL A 258 -10.00 0.76 3.05
CA VAL A 258 -9.66 1.76 2.03
C VAL A 258 -8.20 1.58 1.68
N GLU A 259 -7.95 1.08 0.47
CA GLU A 259 -6.59 1.06 -0.06
C GLU A 259 -6.26 2.42 -0.65
N LEU A 260 -5.83 3.32 0.24
CA LEU A 260 -5.58 4.73 -0.08
C LEU A 260 -4.31 4.93 -0.90
N PHE A 261 -3.31 4.07 -0.74
CA PHE A 261 -2.08 4.15 -1.52
C PHE A 261 -2.09 3.11 -2.64
N PRO A 262 -1.64 3.48 -3.85
CA PRO A 262 -1.59 2.54 -4.96
C PRO A 262 -0.67 1.37 -4.61
N ARG A 263 -1.12 0.15 -4.90
CA ARG A 263 -0.21 -1.00 -4.85
C ARG A 263 0.82 -0.88 -5.93
N ASP A 264 2.04 -1.29 -5.61
CA ASP A 264 3.05 -1.56 -6.60
C ASP A 264 2.67 -2.84 -7.36
N ILE A 265 2.39 -2.69 -8.65
CA ILE A 265 2.22 -3.80 -9.59
C ILE A 265 3.63 -4.26 -9.99
N PRO A 266 4.07 -5.45 -9.55
CA PRO A 266 5.39 -5.95 -9.91
C PRO A 266 5.47 -6.09 -11.43
N VAL A 267 6.51 -5.51 -12.02
CA VAL A 267 6.79 -5.65 -13.44
C VAL A 267 7.84 -6.76 -13.57
N PRO A 268 7.59 -7.81 -14.37
CA PRO A 268 8.60 -8.84 -14.56
C PRO A 268 9.85 -8.26 -15.24
N ASP A 269 11.02 -8.84 -14.94
CA ASP A 269 12.32 -8.25 -15.29
C ASP A 269 12.50 -7.97 -16.78
N GLU A 270 12.03 -8.88 -17.65
CA GLU A 270 12.15 -8.72 -19.10
C GLU A 270 11.29 -7.56 -19.63
N GLU A 271 10.05 -7.44 -19.14
CA GLU A 271 9.21 -6.27 -19.43
C GLU A 271 9.83 -4.97 -18.86
N ALA A 272 10.40 -5.01 -17.65
CA ALA A 272 11.03 -3.85 -17.05
C ALA A 272 12.22 -3.37 -17.90
N LYS A 273 13.12 -4.27 -18.31
CA LYS A 273 14.26 -3.97 -19.21
C LYS A 273 13.77 -3.33 -20.52
N GLN A 274 12.73 -3.89 -21.13
CA GLN A 274 12.19 -3.36 -22.39
C GLN A 274 11.57 -1.96 -22.21
N ILE A 275 10.78 -1.73 -21.15
CA ILE A 275 10.17 -0.43 -20.87
C ILE A 275 11.26 0.62 -20.60
N ILE A 276 12.32 0.26 -19.87
CA ILE A 276 13.45 1.13 -19.58
C ILE A 276 14.21 1.48 -20.85
N LYS A 277 14.55 0.49 -21.67
CA LYS A 277 15.21 0.69 -22.97
C LYS A 277 14.40 1.62 -23.88
N ASN A 278 13.10 1.34 -24.04
CA ASN A 278 12.21 2.17 -24.85
C ASN A 278 12.14 3.61 -24.31
N GLY A 279 12.06 3.77 -22.99
CA GLY A 279 12.05 5.08 -22.35
C GLY A 279 13.31 5.90 -22.65
N ARG A 280 14.48 5.27 -22.66
CA ARG A 280 15.75 5.92 -23.00
C ARG A 280 15.79 6.40 -24.45
N GLU A 281 15.43 5.53 -25.38
CA GLU A 281 15.39 5.85 -26.80
C GLU A 281 14.39 6.99 -27.05
N CYS A 282 13.19 6.91 -26.45
CA CYS A 282 12.18 7.95 -26.59
C CYS A 282 12.58 9.28 -25.93
N LEU A 283 13.32 9.25 -24.81
CA LEU A 283 13.88 10.47 -24.22
C LEU A 283 14.85 11.18 -25.19
N GLN A 284 15.70 10.40 -25.88
CA GLN A 284 16.65 10.93 -26.86
C GLN A 284 15.95 11.42 -28.13
N GLU A 285 15.00 10.65 -28.65
CA GLU A 285 14.26 10.96 -29.88
C GLU A 285 13.39 12.22 -29.74
N THR A 286 12.75 12.41 -28.58
CA THR A 286 11.76 13.47 -28.38
C THR A 286 12.30 14.70 -27.67
N GLY A 287 13.43 14.58 -26.96
CA GLY A 287 13.99 15.67 -26.15
C GLY A 287 13.12 16.08 -24.96
N VAL A 288 12.12 15.27 -24.57
CA VAL A 288 11.24 15.59 -23.44
C VAL A 288 12.02 15.82 -22.14
N ASN A 289 11.59 16.80 -21.35
CA ASN A 289 12.16 17.03 -20.03
C ASN A 289 11.87 15.81 -19.12
N ARG A 290 12.93 15.20 -18.59
CA ARG A 290 12.85 14.04 -17.67
C ARG A 290 11.97 14.31 -16.44
N GLU A 291 11.91 15.53 -15.95
CA GLU A 291 11.05 15.89 -14.82
C GLU A 291 9.57 15.66 -15.16
N LEU A 292 9.15 15.93 -16.40
CA LEU A 292 7.78 15.69 -16.87
C LEU A 292 7.46 14.20 -16.95
N VAL A 293 8.42 13.39 -17.40
CA VAL A 293 8.29 11.92 -17.41
C VAL A 293 8.23 11.38 -15.97
N GLN A 294 9.03 11.92 -15.05
CA GLN A 294 9.00 11.51 -13.65
C GLN A 294 7.69 11.90 -12.95
N LYS A 295 7.16 13.10 -13.25
CA LYS A 295 5.81 13.52 -12.84
C LYS A 295 4.76 12.51 -13.33
N THR A 296 4.86 12.08 -14.58
CA THR A 296 3.96 11.09 -15.19
C THR A 296 4.03 9.74 -14.47
N ARG A 297 5.22 9.26 -14.10
CA ARG A 297 5.40 8.03 -13.28
C ARG A 297 4.78 8.17 -11.89
N ASN A 298 4.64 9.40 -11.41
CA ASN A 298 3.94 9.73 -10.17
C ASN A 298 2.48 10.15 -10.44
N GLY A 299 1.90 9.76 -11.58
CA GLY A 299 0.52 10.04 -11.98
C GLY A 299 0.16 11.51 -12.24
N ILE A 300 1.15 12.41 -12.26
CA ILE A 300 0.97 13.82 -12.61
C ILE A 300 1.21 13.98 -14.11
N PHE A 301 0.14 14.17 -14.87
CA PHE A 301 0.19 14.38 -16.31
C PHE A 301 0.10 15.87 -16.63
N VAL A 302 1.17 16.43 -17.19
CA VAL A 302 1.22 17.82 -17.67
C VAL A 302 0.90 17.83 -19.16
N GLU A 303 0.06 18.75 -19.60
CA GLU A 303 -0.24 18.94 -21.03
C GLU A 303 0.97 19.59 -21.73
N ASP A 304 1.93 18.76 -22.15
CA ASP A 304 3.16 19.19 -22.80
C ASP A 304 3.35 18.47 -24.15
N PRO A 305 3.64 19.18 -25.27
CA PRO A 305 3.79 18.56 -26.57
C PRO A 305 4.90 17.50 -26.63
N THR A 306 6.05 17.75 -25.99
CA THR A 306 7.18 16.79 -25.99
C THR A 306 6.87 15.56 -25.15
N LEU A 307 6.07 15.70 -24.08
CA LEU A 307 5.57 14.57 -23.30
C LEU A 307 4.57 13.72 -24.08
N LYS A 308 3.72 14.34 -24.91
CA LYS A 308 2.80 13.61 -25.80
C LYS A 308 3.55 12.84 -26.88
N GLU A 309 4.59 13.44 -27.47
CA GLU A 309 5.51 12.75 -28.38
C GLU A 309 6.23 11.58 -27.69
N PHE A 310 6.69 11.78 -26.44
CA PHE A 310 7.30 10.71 -25.66
C PHE A 310 6.33 9.54 -25.42
N ALA A 311 5.10 9.84 -25.02
CA ALA A 311 4.06 8.81 -24.84
C ALA A 311 3.78 8.07 -26.15
N PHE A 312 3.74 8.78 -27.28
CA PHE A 312 3.55 8.17 -28.60
C PHE A 312 4.70 7.23 -28.97
N CYS A 313 5.95 7.69 -28.83
CA CYS A 313 7.13 6.88 -29.05
C CYS A 313 7.11 5.60 -28.18
N MET A 314 6.78 5.72 -26.90
CA MET A 314 6.66 4.58 -25.98
C MET A 314 5.60 3.59 -26.45
N GLY A 315 4.44 4.10 -26.90
CA GLY A 315 3.37 3.26 -27.42
C GLY A 315 3.77 2.49 -28.68
N LYS A 316 4.46 3.16 -29.61
CA LYS A 316 4.96 2.54 -30.85
C LYS A 316 5.97 1.45 -30.56
N LYS A 317 6.95 1.71 -29.71
CA LYS A 317 7.96 0.71 -29.31
C LYS A 317 7.36 -0.44 -28.49
N ALA A 318 6.28 -0.19 -27.75
CA ALA A 318 5.50 -1.24 -27.08
C ALA A 318 4.54 -1.99 -28.04
N GLY A 319 4.39 -1.52 -29.27
CA GLY A 319 3.62 -2.15 -30.34
C GLY A 319 2.10 -2.00 -30.21
N PHE A 320 1.59 -1.25 -29.23
CA PHE A 320 0.15 -1.11 -29.02
C PHE A 320 -0.47 0.06 -29.79
N ILE A 321 0.32 0.89 -30.46
CA ILE A 321 -0.17 1.97 -31.33
C ILE A 321 0.68 2.03 -32.60
N ASN A 322 0.04 2.26 -33.74
CA ASN A 322 0.73 2.43 -35.03
C ASN A 322 1.01 3.92 -35.34
N GLU A 323 1.64 4.21 -36.48
CA GLU A 323 1.93 5.60 -36.91
C GLU A 323 0.68 6.47 -37.10
N ALA A 324 -0.47 5.86 -37.44
CA ALA A 324 -1.74 6.55 -37.63
C ALA A 324 -2.52 6.78 -36.32
N GLY A 325 -1.97 6.35 -35.19
CA GLY A 325 -2.62 6.46 -33.89
C GLY A 325 -3.68 5.39 -33.62
N ASP A 326 -3.78 4.34 -34.45
CA ASP A 326 -4.70 3.25 -34.17
C ASP A 326 -4.14 2.37 -33.05
N VAL A 327 -4.98 2.10 -32.06
CA VAL A 327 -4.63 1.26 -30.92
C VAL A 327 -4.79 -0.21 -31.32
N GLN A 328 -3.69 -0.96 -31.25
CA GLN A 328 -3.64 -2.40 -31.45
C GLN A 328 -4.17 -3.09 -30.19
N ILE A 329 -5.50 -3.19 -30.07
CA ILE A 329 -6.22 -3.65 -28.88
C ILE A 329 -5.72 -5.01 -28.36
N ASP A 330 -5.41 -5.96 -29.25
CA ASP A 330 -4.93 -7.28 -28.86
C ASP A 330 -3.52 -7.23 -28.24
N VAL A 331 -2.65 -6.36 -28.76
CA VAL A 331 -1.31 -6.12 -28.19
C VAL A 331 -1.42 -5.40 -26.86
N LEU A 332 -2.28 -4.37 -26.77
CA LEU A 332 -2.53 -3.65 -25.53
C LEU A 332 -3.04 -4.59 -24.42
N ARG A 333 -4.00 -5.46 -24.75
CA ARG A 333 -4.54 -6.48 -23.84
C ARG A 333 -3.46 -7.46 -23.40
N LYS A 334 -2.70 -8.02 -24.35
CA LYS A 334 -1.61 -8.96 -24.06
C LYS A 334 -0.56 -8.34 -23.15
N ASN A 335 -0.14 -7.11 -23.44
CA ASN A 335 0.83 -6.38 -22.62
C ASN A 335 0.27 -6.09 -21.22
N THR A 336 -1.00 -5.73 -21.11
CA THR A 336 -1.64 -5.48 -19.81
C THR A 336 -1.76 -6.79 -18.99
N LEU A 337 -2.10 -7.93 -19.60
CA LEU A 337 -2.16 -9.25 -18.94
C LEU A 337 -0.80 -9.74 -18.40
N LYS A 338 0.31 -9.27 -18.98
CA LYS A 338 1.64 -9.54 -18.42
C LYS A 338 1.82 -8.89 -17.04
N LEU A 339 1.14 -7.78 -16.78
CA LEU A 339 1.26 -6.96 -15.57
C LEU A 339 0.11 -7.22 -14.59
N ILE A 340 -1.13 -7.21 -15.08
CA ILE A 340 -2.37 -7.42 -14.32
C ILE A 340 -2.93 -8.79 -14.69
N LYS A 341 -2.85 -9.76 -13.77
CA LYS A 341 -3.25 -11.16 -14.02
C LYS A 341 -4.75 -11.41 -14.03
N ASP A 342 -5.56 -10.39 -13.72
CA ASP A 342 -7.02 -10.48 -13.74
C ASP A 342 -7.56 -10.10 -15.13
N PRO A 343 -8.08 -11.06 -15.91
CA PRO A 343 -8.57 -10.80 -17.26
C PRO A 343 -9.81 -9.89 -17.29
N VAL A 344 -10.65 -9.91 -16.26
CA VAL A 344 -11.85 -9.06 -16.20
C VAL A 344 -11.46 -7.60 -16.02
N VAL A 345 -10.49 -7.35 -15.14
CA VAL A 345 -9.92 -6.00 -14.95
C VAL A 345 -9.23 -5.54 -16.23
N VAL A 346 -8.46 -6.40 -16.89
CA VAL A 346 -7.79 -6.05 -18.15
C VAL A 346 -8.78 -5.69 -19.25
N GLU A 347 -9.84 -6.49 -19.48
CA GLU A 347 -10.84 -6.15 -20.51
C GLU A 347 -11.50 -4.79 -20.23
N LYS A 348 -11.84 -4.52 -18.97
CA LYS A 348 -12.40 -3.22 -18.55
C LYS A 348 -11.44 -2.08 -18.87
N LEU A 349 -10.16 -2.21 -18.51
CA LEU A 349 -9.14 -1.19 -18.75
C LEU A 349 -8.89 -0.96 -20.24
N VAL A 350 -8.70 -2.03 -21.02
CA VAL A 350 -8.46 -1.96 -22.46
C VAL A 350 -9.63 -1.28 -23.17
N LYS A 351 -10.87 -1.65 -22.82
CA LYS A 351 -12.08 -1.03 -23.39
C LYS A 351 -12.18 0.45 -23.03
N LEU A 352 -11.82 0.83 -21.80
CA LEU A 352 -11.93 2.21 -21.32
C LEU A 352 -10.83 3.12 -21.87
N CYS A 353 -9.60 2.60 -21.97
CA CYS A 353 -8.40 3.39 -22.20
C CYS A 353 -7.80 3.22 -23.60
N GLY A 354 -8.08 2.13 -24.31
CA GLY A 354 -7.62 1.88 -25.68
C GLY A 354 -8.42 2.64 -26.75
N VAL A 355 -8.64 3.95 -26.55
CA VAL A 355 -9.51 4.76 -27.40
C VAL A 355 -8.68 5.70 -28.27
N LYS A 356 -8.85 5.61 -29.59
CA LYS A 356 -8.24 6.55 -30.55
C LYS A 356 -8.74 7.97 -30.32
N LYS A 357 -7.82 8.93 -30.32
CA LYS A 357 -8.07 10.38 -30.22
C LYS A 357 -7.72 11.06 -31.55
N GLU A 358 -7.84 12.39 -31.56
CA GLU A 358 -7.66 13.21 -32.77
C GLU A 358 -6.29 13.03 -33.42
N THR A 359 -5.24 12.87 -32.62
CA THR A 359 -3.88 12.63 -33.10
C THR A 359 -3.29 11.34 -32.51
N PRO A 360 -2.27 10.76 -33.14
CA PRO A 360 -1.53 9.63 -32.57
C PRO A 360 -0.93 9.93 -31.19
N GLN A 361 -0.43 11.15 -31.01
CA GLN A 361 0.14 11.65 -29.76
C GLN A 361 -0.91 11.74 -28.66
N GLU A 362 -2.06 12.36 -28.95
CA GLU A 362 -3.18 12.43 -27.99
C GLU A 362 -3.70 11.04 -27.64
N THR A 363 -3.70 10.11 -28.60
CA THR A 363 -4.15 8.74 -28.37
C THR A 363 -3.27 8.04 -27.34
N SER A 364 -1.95 8.06 -27.53
CA SER A 364 -1.03 7.39 -26.60
C SER A 364 -0.96 8.10 -25.24
N PHE A 365 -0.99 9.43 -25.23
CA PHE A 365 -1.02 10.22 -24.00
C PHE A 365 -2.30 9.98 -23.20
N TYR A 366 -3.47 10.00 -23.85
CA TYR A 366 -4.74 9.64 -23.24
C TYR A 366 -4.74 8.23 -22.69
N ALA A 367 -4.27 7.25 -23.48
CA ALA A 367 -4.20 5.86 -23.03
C ALA A 367 -3.35 5.77 -21.75
N SER A 368 -2.15 6.34 -21.76
CA SER A 368 -1.24 6.35 -20.60
C SER A 368 -1.88 6.99 -19.36
N LYS A 369 -2.52 8.16 -19.51
CA LYS A 369 -3.24 8.86 -18.44
C LYS A 369 -4.41 8.06 -17.91
N CYS A 370 -5.18 7.44 -18.80
CA CYS A 370 -6.34 6.62 -18.45
C CYS A 370 -5.93 5.33 -17.72
N PHE A 371 -4.91 4.62 -18.22
CA PHE A 371 -4.37 3.43 -17.54
C PHE A 371 -3.81 3.81 -16.19
N SER A 372 -3.06 4.92 -16.09
CA SER A 372 -2.62 5.43 -14.79
C SER A 372 -3.83 5.64 -13.89
N LYS A 373 -4.87 6.37 -14.30
CA LYS A 373 -6.03 6.68 -13.45
C LYS A 373 -6.86 5.47 -13.00
N ASN A 374 -6.98 4.43 -13.83
CA ASN A 374 -7.95 3.36 -13.61
C ASN A 374 -7.34 2.01 -13.24
N SER A 375 -6.02 1.83 -13.36
CA SER A 375 -5.35 0.59 -12.98
C SER A 375 -5.47 0.34 -11.46
N PRO A 376 -5.48 -0.93 -11.01
CA PRO A 376 -5.58 -1.29 -9.59
C PRO A 376 -4.32 -0.96 -8.77
N GLY A 377 -3.32 -0.33 -9.40
CA GLY A 377 -2.06 0.02 -8.78
C GLY A 377 -1.16 0.79 -9.74
N ARG A 378 0.01 1.17 -9.23
CA ARG A 378 1.09 1.82 -9.96
C ARG A 378 2.05 0.74 -10.46
N LEU A 379 2.55 0.86 -11.67
CA LEU A 379 3.65 -0.01 -12.11
C LEU A 379 4.87 0.21 -11.22
N SER A 380 5.38 -0.88 -10.63
CA SER A 380 6.59 -0.92 -9.79
C SER A 380 7.87 -0.76 -10.61
N ILE A 381 7.86 0.16 -11.58
CA ILE A 381 9.07 0.64 -12.22
C ILE A 381 9.61 1.69 -11.28
N THR A 382 10.33 1.22 -10.28
CA THR A 382 10.92 2.06 -9.24
C THR A 382 11.92 3.03 -9.87
N GLN A 383 12.38 4.01 -9.09
CA GLN A 383 13.59 4.74 -9.49
C GLN A 383 14.69 3.73 -9.85
N PHE A 384 14.88 2.67 -9.04
CA PHE A 384 15.82 1.54 -9.15
C PHE A 384 15.75 0.69 -10.42
N GLY A 385 14.88 1.01 -11.39
CA GLY A 385 14.81 0.26 -12.64
C GLY A 385 14.48 -1.22 -12.41
N ALA A 386 15.10 -2.10 -13.21
CA ALA A 386 14.89 -3.56 -13.23
C ALA A 386 15.59 -4.33 -12.09
N LEU A 387 15.89 -3.68 -10.96
CA LEU A 387 16.52 -4.34 -9.82
C LEU A 387 15.56 -5.31 -9.12
N SER A 388 16.06 -6.50 -8.78
CA SER A 388 15.36 -7.48 -7.94
C SER A 388 15.13 -6.95 -6.52
N SER A 389 14.14 -7.48 -5.80
CA SER A 389 13.86 -7.08 -4.41
C SER A 389 15.07 -7.24 -3.48
N ALA A 390 15.93 -8.24 -3.72
CA ALA A 390 17.15 -8.45 -2.95
C ALA A 390 18.17 -7.32 -3.19
N GLN A 391 18.34 -6.89 -4.44
CA GLN A 391 19.20 -5.77 -4.79
C GLN A 391 18.66 -4.45 -4.24
N GLN A 392 17.34 -4.25 -4.32
CA GLN A 392 16.68 -3.08 -3.71
C GLN A 392 16.90 -3.02 -2.19
N ALA A 393 16.81 -4.15 -1.49
CA ALA A 393 17.07 -4.22 -0.06
C ALA A 393 18.54 -3.92 0.28
N LYS A 394 19.48 -4.47 -0.51
CA LYS A 394 20.92 -4.20 -0.38
C LYS A 394 21.22 -2.71 -0.59
N ALA A 395 20.69 -2.12 -1.67
CA ALA A 395 20.84 -0.70 -1.97
C ALA A 395 20.25 0.18 -0.86
N SER A 396 19.03 -0.12 -0.41
CA SER A 396 18.35 0.63 0.66
C SER A 396 19.14 0.61 1.98
N LYS A 397 19.70 -0.55 2.35
CA LYS A 397 20.58 -0.67 3.52
C LYS A 397 21.82 0.21 3.39
N LEU A 398 22.51 0.12 2.25
CA LEU A 398 23.72 0.88 1.96
C LEU A 398 23.46 2.39 1.97
N ILE A 399 22.38 2.84 1.32
CA ILE A 399 21.93 4.24 1.32
C ILE A 399 21.71 4.74 2.76
N LYS A 400 21.01 3.95 3.59
CA LYS A 400 20.72 4.31 4.99
C LYS A 400 21.98 4.43 5.83
N GLU A 401 22.92 3.50 5.69
CA GLU A 401 24.22 3.57 6.37
C GLU A 401 24.99 4.82 5.94
N CYS A 402 25.06 5.10 4.64
CA CYS A 402 25.79 6.26 4.14
C CYS A 402 25.16 7.60 4.50
N PHE A 403 23.82 7.69 4.62
CA PHE A 403 23.17 8.86 5.19
C PHE A 403 23.66 9.14 6.62
N GLN A 404 23.78 8.08 7.44
CA GLN A 404 24.23 8.20 8.82
C GLN A 404 25.72 8.57 8.90
N GLU A 405 26.58 7.90 8.12
CA GLU A 405 28.03 8.13 8.16
C GLU A 405 28.44 9.48 7.60
N SER A 406 27.82 9.91 6.50
CA SER A 406 28.15 11.20 5.87
C SER A 406 27.51 12.40 6.57
N SER A 407 26.46 12.18 7.37
CA SER A 407 25.61 13.24 7.93
C SER A 407 25.07 14.21 6.85
N VAL A 408 24.94 13.75 5.61
CA VAL A 408 24.45 14.59 4.51
C VAL A 408 22.98 14.96 4.73
N PRO A 409 22.59 16.24 4.54
CA PRO A 409 21.19 16.61 4.53
C PRO A 409 20.44 15.86 3.42
N ASN A 410 19.31 15.23 3.77
CA ASN A 410 18.50 14.44 2.83
C ASN A 410 18.12 15.24 1.58
N GLU A 411 17.84 16.53 1.73
CA GLU A 411 17.51 17.43 0.63
C GLU A 411 18.60 17.47 -0.47
N LEU A 412 19.88 17.44 -0.10
CA LEU A 412 20.99 17.48 -1.07
C LEU A 412 21.04 16.22 -1.93
N VAL A 413 20.87 15.05 -1.31
CA VAL A 413 20.83 13.76 -2.02
C VAL A 413 19.60 13.69 -2.92
N LEU A 414 18.44 14.17 -2.46
CA LEU A 414 17.23 14.20 -3.27
C LEU A 414 17.35 15.15 -4.48
N LYS A 415 18.00 16.31 -4.31
CA LYS A 415 18.33 17.21 -5.42
C LYS A 415 19.27 16.55 -6.42
N ALA A 416 20.32 15.87 -5.94
CA ALA A 416 21.27 15.16 -6.78
C ALA A 416 20.62 14.02 -7.58
N ARG A 417 19.71 13.24 -6.96
CA ARG A 417 18.89 12.22 -7.64
C ARG A 417 17.96 12.79 -8.71
N LYS A 418 17.65 14.09 -8.65
CA LYS A 418 16.90 14.83 -9.67
C LYS A 418 17.80 15.55 -10.67
N GLY A 419 19.11 15.32 -10.61
CA GLY A 419 20.09 15.91 -11.53
C GLY A 419 20.64 17.26 -11.09
N ASN A 420 20.24 17.77 -9.92
CA ASN A 420 20.76 19.00 -9.35
C ASN A 420 21.88 18.67 -8.35
N PHE A 421 23.11 18.67 -8.83
CA PHE A 421 24.31 18.36 -8.07
C PHE A 421 24.90 19.64 -7.46
N SER A 422 24.69 19.84 -6.15
CA SER A 422 25.39 20.89 -5.41
C SER A 422 26.84 20.50 -5.13
N ASP A 423 27.74 21.48 -5.15
CA ASP A 423 29.15 21.27 -4.79
C ASP A 423 29.35 21.23 -3.26
N ASP A 424 28.61 20.34 -2.59
CA ASP A 424 28.59 20.23 -1.12
C ASP A 424 29.54 19.11 -0.65
N PRO A 425 30.46 19.36 0.29
CA PRO A 425 31.40 18.35 0.78
C PRO A 425 30.75 17.11 1.37
N LEU A 426 29.62 17.23 2.09
CA LEU A 426 28.91 16.11 2.68
C LEU A 426 28.22 15.28 1.60
N LEU A 427 27.71 15.91 0.54
CA LEU A 427 27.16 15.21 -0.62
C LEU A 427 28.24 14.40 -1.35
N LYS A 428 29.44 14.96 -1.54
CA LYS A 428 30.57 14.20 -2.12
C LYS A 428 30.99 13.02 -1.24
N GLN A 429 31.04 13.23 0.08
CA GLN A 429 31.34 12.18 1.05
C GLN A 429 30.28 11.06 1.02
N TYR A 430 29.01 11.42 0.89
CA TYR A 430 27.91 10.46 0.73
C TYR A 430 28.13 9.57 -0.51
N PHE A 431 28.43 10.13 -1.67
CA PHE A 431 28.66 9.33 -2.89
C PHE A 431 29.92 8.47 -2.81
N LEU A 432 30.97 8.92 -2.13
CA LEU A 432 32.13 8.09 -1.85
C LEU A 432 31.75 6.90 -0.96
N CYS A 433 31.05 7.14 0.15
CA CYS A 433 30.58 6.07 1.03
C CYS A 433 29.78 5.01 0.27
N VAL A 434 28.79 5.46 -0.53
CA VAL A 434 27.94 4.57 -1.32
C VAL A 434 28.81 3.72 -2.25
N SER A 435 29.68 4.37 -3.01
CA SER A 435 30.49 3.72 -4.03
C SER A 435 31.51 2.74 -3.43
N THR A 436 32.08 3.05 -2.27
CA THR A 436 33.01 2.17 -1.56
C THR A 436 32.32 0.96 -0.98
N LYS A 437 31.16 1.15 -0.31
CA LYS A 437 30.38 0.02 0.22
C LYS A 437 29.76 -0.85 -0.88
N ALA A 438 29.50 -0.29 -2.06
CA ALA A 438 29.06 -1.03 -3.23
C ALA A 438 30.19 -1.84 -3.89
N GLY A 439 31.46 -1.55 -3.55
CA GLY A 439 32.63 -2.17 -4.16
C GLY A 439 33.00 -1.58 -5.53
N VAL A 440 32.43 -0.43 -5.89
CA VAL A 440 32.63 0.27 -7.17
C VAL A 440 33.90 1.13 -7.13
N LEU A 441 34.18 1.78 -6.01
CA LEU A 441 35.43 2.50 -5.76
C LEU A 441 36.17 1.92 -4.55
N SER A 442 37.50 1.90 -4.59
CA SER A 442 38.31 1.74 -3.37
C SER A 442 38.36 3.04 -2.57
N GLU A 443 38.85 2.99 -1.32
CA GLU A 443 39.11 4.19 -0.50
C GLU A 443 40.12 5.16 -1.17
N ALA A 444 41.00 4.64 -2.04
CA ALA A 444 41.95 5.43 -2.82
C ALA A 444 41.35 6.03 -4.11
N GLY A 445 40.06 5.79 -4.37
CA GLY A 445 39.35 6.28 -5.55
C GLY A 445 39.65 5.50 -6.83
N GLU A 446 40.08 4.24 -6.73
CA GLU A 446 40.27 3.36 -7.89
C GLU A 446 38.98 2.64 -8.23
N PHE A 447 38.61 2.61 -9.51
CA PHE A 447 37.41 1.91 -9.97
C PHE A 447 37.62 0.40 -10.06
N ASN A 448 36.63 -0.35 -9.60
CA ASN A 448 36.47 -1.76 -9.94
C ASN A 448 35.56 -1.88 -11.17
N ASN A 449 36.18 -1.81 -12.36
CA ASN A 449 35.43 -1.82 -13.63
C ASN A 449 34.61 -3.10 -13.83
N ASP A 450 35.07 -4.25 -13.32
CA ASP A 450 34.34 -5.51 -13.46
C ASP A 450 33.01 -5.47 -12.71
N VAL A 451 33.00 -4.90 -11.50
CA VAL A 451 31.76 -4.70 -10.72
C VAL A 451 30.81 -3.77 -11.47
N ILE A 452 31.31 -2.63 -11.96
CA ILE A 452 30.48 -1.66 -12.68
C ILE A 452 29.91 -2.27 -13.96
N ILE A 453 30.72 -3.00 -14.74
CA ILE A 453 30.26 -3.65 -15.96
C ILE A 453 29.18 -4.68 -15.63
N ASN A 454 29.39 -5.52 -14.61
CA ASN A 454 28.39 -6.52 -14.20
C ASN A 454 27.06 -5.85 -13.84
N ASP A 455 27.08 -4.82 -13.00
CA ASP A 455 25.88 -4.09 -12.59
C ASP A 455 25.20 -3.40 -13.79
N LEU A 456 25.98 -2.79 -14.69
CA LEU A 456 25.45 -2.16 -15.90
C LEU A 456 24.84 -3.18 -16.86
N THR A 457 25.42 -4.38 -16.98
CA THR A 457 24.91 -5.42 -17.90
C THR A 457 23.57 -6.02 -17.50
N GLU A 458 23.09 -5.74 -16.28
CA GLU A 458 21.71 -6.06 -15.90
C GLU A 458 20.68 -5.19 -16.63
N ILE A 459 21.08 -3.99 -17.06
CA ILE A 459 20.22 -2.98 -17.69
C ILE A 459 20.59 -2.74 -19.17
N PHE A 460 21.88 -2.84 -19.49
CA PHE A 460 22.46 -2.54 -20.80
C PHE A 460 23.07 -3.79 -21.42
N ASN A 461 23.27 -3.78 -22.74
CA ASN A 461 24.13 -4.81 -23.34
C ASN A 461 25.62 -4.54 -23.01
N ALA A 462 26.47 -5.53 -23.26
CA ALA A 462 27.90 -5.45 -22.93
C ALA A 462 28.61 -4.25 -23.59
N ASP A 463 28.28 -3.91 -24.84
CA ASP A 463 28.93 -2.79 -25.55
C ASP A 463 28.52 -1.44 -24.97
N GLU A 464 27.23 -1.28 -24.66
CA GLU A 464 26.69 -0.10 -23.97
C GLU A 464 27.32 0.07 -22.58
N ALA A 465 27.39 -1.01 -21.79
CA ALA A 465 28.00 -1.01 -20.46
C ALA A 465 29.48 -0.59 -20.52
N ASN A 466 30.26 -1.20 -21.41
CA ASN A 466 31.67 -0.87 -21.61
C ASN A 466 31.88 0.59 -22.05
N SER A 467 31.03 1.09 -22.95
CA SER A 467 31.06 2.48 -23.40
C SER A 467 30.81 3.46 -22.25
N LEU A 468 29.82 3.16 -21.39
CA LEU A 468 29.50 3.96 -20.20
C LEU A 468 30.63 3.95 -19.18
N VAL A 469 31.22 2.79 -18.87
CA VAL A 469 32.38 2.70 -17.96
C VAL A 469 33.54 3.53 -18.48
N LYS A 470 33.90 3.38 -19.76
CA LYS A 470 34.98 4.15 -20.38
C LYS A 470 34.75 5.66 -20.30
N LYS A 471 33.49 6.10 -20.38
CA LYS A 471 33.11 7.51 -20.33
C LYS A 471 33.06 8.08 -18.91
N CYS A 472 32.54 7.32 -17.96
CA CYS A 472 32.15 7.84 -16.64
C CYS A 472 32.99 7.34 -15.46
N ALA A 473 33.67 6.20 -15.56
CA ALA A 473 34.57 5.69 -14.52
C ALA A 473 35.98 6.31 -14.66
N VAL A 474 36.08 7.63 -14.47
CA VAL A 474 37.32 8.40 -14.65
C VAL A 474 37.83 8.93 -13.31
N LYS A 475 38.99 8.45 -12.87
CA LYS A 475 39.63 8.90 -11.63
C LYS A 475 39.91 10.40 -11.65
N ARG A 476 39.59 11.09 -10.55
CA ARG A 476 39.79 12.53 -10.34
C ARG A 476 40.80 12.78 -9.23
N GLY A 477 41.00 14.06 -8.88
CA GLY A 477 42.05 14.51 -7.95
C GLY A 477 41.91 14.00 -6.51
N SER A 478 40.70 13.59 -6.09
CA SER A 478 40.46 12.94 -4.80
C SER A 478 39.44 11.80 -4.96
N PRO A 479 39.37 10.85 -3.99
CA PRO A 479 38.33 9.83 -3.98
C PRO A 479 36.91 10.41 -3.94
N THR A 480 36.70 11.48 -3.17
CA THR A 480 35.40 12.17 -3.07
C THR A 480 34.98 12.81 -4.40
N GLU A 481 35.91 13.47 -5.09
CA GLU A 481 35.66 14.05 -6.41
C GLU A 481 35.44 12.96 -7.46
N THR A 482 36.18 11.86 -7.36
CA THR A 482 36.05 10.71 -8.27
C THR A 482 34.65 10.11 -8.17
N ALA A 483 34.17 9.83 -6.97
CA ALA A 483 32.82 9.29 -6.75
C ALA A 483 31.74 10.26 -7.24
N PHE A 484 31.82 11.53 -6.86
CA PHE A 484 30.84 12.56 -7.22
C PHE A 484 30.74 12.77 -8.74
N GLU A 485 31.88 12.95 -9.41
CA GLU A 485 31.91 13.21 -10.85
C GLU A 485 31.48 12.00 -11.66
N SER A 486 31.82 10.79 -11.22
CA SER A 486 31.34 9.57 -11.87
C SER A 486 29.84 9.41 -11.72
N PHE A 487 29.28 9.63 -10.53
CA PHE A 487 27.83 9.61 -10.34
C PHE A 487 27.15 10.65 -11.23
N ARG A 488 27.66 11.88 -11.28
CA ARG A 488 27.13 12.95 -12.13
C ARG A 488 27.18 12.57 -13.61
N CYS A 489 28.27 11.95 -14.06
CA CYS A 489 28.40 11.46 -15.43
C CYS A 489 27.41 10.34 -15.74
N PHE A 490 27.28 9.35 -14.86
CA PHE A 490 26.31 8.27 -15.00
C PHE A 490 24.88 8.82 -15.00
N TYR A 491 24.55 9.81 -14.17
CA TYR A 491 23.25 10.48 -14.21
C TYR A 491 22.93 11.10 -15.58
N GLN A 492 23.92 11.77 -16.18
CA GLN A 492 23.75 12.43 -17.46
C GLN A 492 23.61 11.43 -18.61
N ASN A 493 24.41 10.35 -18.60
CA ASN A 493 24.54 9.43 -19.72
C ASN A 493 23.70 8.15 -19.60
N ALA A 494 23.34 7.77 -18.39
CA ALA A 494 22.59 6.56 -18.03
C ALA A 494 21.76 6.80 -16.74
N PRO A 495 20.77 7.72 -16.75
CA PRO A 495 19.96 8.00 -15.55
C PRO A 495 19.28 6.77 -14.93
N GLU A 496 19.13 5.70 -15.70
CA GLU A 496 18.57 4.42 -15.26
C GLU A 496 19.43 3.74 -14.20
N VAL A 497 20.72 4.07 -14.14
CA VAL A 497 21.69 3.51 -13.18
C VAL A 497 21.82 4.35 -11.92
N VAL A 498 21.34 5.58 -11.94
CA VAL A 498 21.34 6.51 -10.79
C VAL A 498 20.84 5.90 -9.49
N PRO A 499 19.85 5.00 -9.49
CA PRO A 499 19.37 4.39 -8.27
C PRO A 499 20.10 3.08 -7.90
N LEU A 500 20.98 2.56 -8.78
CA LEU A 500 22.01 1.58 -8.36
C LEU A 500 23.04 2.20 -7.41
N PHE A 501 23.07 3.53 -7.35
CA PHE A 501 23.95 4.36 -6.54
C PHE A 501 23.11 5.25 -5.59
#